data_AF-A0A417M350-F1
#
_entry.id   AF-A0A417M350-F1
#
_cell.length_a   1.000
_cell.length_b   1.000
_cell.length_c   1.000
_cell.angle_alpha   90.00
_cell.angle_beta   90.00
_cell.angle_gamma   90.00
#
_symmetry.space_group_name_H-M   'P 1'
#
loop_
_entity.id
_entity.type
_entity.pdbx_description
1 polymer ?
#
loop_
_entity_poly.entity_id
_entity_poly.type
_entity_poly.pdbx_seq_one_letter_code
_entity_poly.pdbx_strand_id
1 'polypeptide(L)'
;MKEREKKRGKTQSQINITRSEFQRSFKNHYTVYKETGTDMPYRSRLLMLFYSVECGLKSFILKKIGKNTYKDLKSYYEKIGKKAPEHDLKAMTKEVGIENSFPLKQIQLKGGGSVLPGKYNELWRYGAGIEDIEEEKREEKTLVQIAEWLLKRM
;
A
#
# COMPACT_ATOMS: atom_id res chain seq x y z
N MET A 1 -22.45 -46.92 -4.92
CA MET A 1 -21.26 -46.26 -4.35
C MET A 1 -20.93 -44.96 -5.10
N LYS A 2 -21.96 -44.11 -5.27
CA LYS A 2 -21.89 -42.77 -5.87
C LYS A 2 -21.97 -41.74 -4.74
N GLU A 3 -21.45 -40.53 -4.95
CA GLU A 3 -21.59 -39.34 -4.09
C GLU A 3 -20.66 -39.20 -2.86
N ARG A 4 -19.36 -39.45 -2.99
CA ARG A 4 -18.38 -39.00 -1.96
C ARG A 4 -17.14 -38.27 -2.47
N GLU A 5 -17.14 -37.74 -3.69
CA GLU A 5 -16.14 -36.73 -4.08
C GLU A 5 -16.67 -35.33 -3.77
N LYS A 6 -16.67 -35.07 -2.46
CA LYS A 6 -16.99 -33.83 -1.77
C LYS A 6 -16.13 -32.69 -2.34
N LYS A 7 -16.79 -31.76 -3.04
CA LYS A 7 -16.37 -30.38 -3.36
C LYS A 7 -15.01 -29.99 -2.74
N ARG A 8 -13.90 -30.20 -3.46
CA ARG A 8 -12.66 -29.45 -3.22
C ARG A 8 -12.98 -27.99 -3.55
N GLY A 9 -13.24 -27.18 -2.53
CA GLY A 9 -13.45 -25.74 -2.70
C GLY A 9 -12.28 -25.15 -3.49
N LYS A 10 -12.56 -24.29 -4.48
CA LYS A 10 -11.52 -23.56 -5.21
C LYS A 10 -10.62 -22.86 -4.19
N THR A 11 -9.35 -23.26 -4.11
CA THR A 11 -8.34 -22.53 -3.34
C THR A 11 -8.31 -21.09 -3.87
N GLN A 12 -8.68 -20.13 -3.03
CA GLN A 12 -8.65 -18.74 -3.42
C GLN A 12 -7.19 -18.27 -3.39
N SER A 13 -6.62 -17.95 -4.56
CA SER A 13 -5.23 -17.50 -4.68
C SER A 13 -4.93 -16.19 -3.92
N GLN A 14 -5.96 -15.42 -3.60
CA GLN A 14 -5.84 -14.19 -2.82
C GLN A 14 -7.09 -13.92 -1.98
N ILE A 15 -6.91 -13.59 -0.70
CA ILE A 15 -8.00 -13.29 0.24
C ILE A 15 -8.78 -12.06 -0.26
N ASN A 16 -10.11 -12.09 -0.13
CA ASN A 16 -10.96 -10.95 -0.53
C ASN A 16 -11.15 -9.99 0.65
N ILE A 17 -10.26 -9.01 0.77
CA ILE A 17 -10.25 -8.03 1.86
C ILE A 17 -11.35 -6.99 1.65
N THR A 18 -12.05 -6.63 2.72
CA THR A 18 -13.09 -5.59 2.73
C THR A 18 -12.53 -4.19 2.98
N ARG A 19 -13.31 -3.16 2.67
CA ARG A 19 -12.97 -1.75 2.91
C ARG A 19 -12.69 -1.49 4.40
N SER A 20 -13.51 -2.03 5.30
CA SER A 20 -13.32 -1.90 6.74
C SER A 20 -12.04 -2.60 7.22
N GLU A 21 -11.68 -3.73 6.63
CA GLU A 21 -10.43 -4.43 6.96
C GLU A 21 -9.20 -3.66 6.46
N PHE A 22 -9.25 -3.09 5.27
CA PHE A 22 -8.22 -2.16 4.79
C PHE A 22 -8.09 -0.94 5.70
N GLN A 23 -9.20 -0.32 6.10
CA GLN A 23 -9.19 0.81 7.03
C GLN A 23 -8.61 0.44 8.40
N ARG A 24 -8.94 -0.74 8.93
CA ARG A 24 -8.38 -1.25 10.18
C ARG A 24 -6.88 -1.51 10.05
N SER A 25 -6.45 -2.16 8.98
CA SER A 25 -5.02 -2.40 8.70
C SER A 25 -4.25 -1.10 8.55
N PHE A 26 -4.80 -0.10 7.85
CA PHE A 26 -4.25 1.26 7.78
C PHE A 26 -3.97 1.85 9.16
N LYS A 27 -4.98 1.86 10.04
CA LYS A 27 -4.86 2.40 11.40
C LYS A 27 -3.84 1.62 12.22
N ASN A 28 -3.93 0.29 12.23
CA ASN A 28 -3.02 -0.55 13.00
C ASN A 28 -1.55 -0.36 12.58
N HIS A 29 -1.26 -0.39 11.27
CA HIS A 29 0.10 -0.20 10.78
C HIS A 29 0.61 1.21 11.03
N TYR A 30 -0.24 2.24 10.94
CA TYR A 30 0.17 3.61 11.25
C TYR A 30 0.46 3.80 12.74
N THR A 31 -0.37 3.22 13.60
CA THR A 31 -0.15 3.18 15.05
C THR A 31 1.19 2.53 15.37
N VAL A 32 1.47 1.35 14.81
CA VAL A 32 2.77 0.68 14.98
C VAL A 32 3.91 1.60 14.54
N TYR A 33 3.82 2.22 13.36
CA TYR A 33 4.84 3.15 12.86
C TYR A 33 5.12 4.32 13.83
N LYS A 34 4.08 4.88 14.46
CA LYS A 34 4.20 6.01 15.39
C LYS A 34 4.68 5.60 16.78
N GLU A 35 4.21 4.47 17.30
CA GLU A 35 4.39 4.11 18.71
C GLU A 35 5.64 3.27 18.98
N THR A 36 6.14 2.53 17.99
CA THR A 36 7.34 1.68 18.20
C THR A 36 8.67 2.43 18.23
N GLY A 37 8.69 3.73 17.92
CA GLY A 37 9.88 4.58 18.08
C GLY A 37 11.16 3.95 17.50
N THR A 38 12.20 3.84 18.34
CA THR A 38 13.49 3.21 18.02
C THR A 38 13.56 1.72 18.34
N ASP A 39 12.51 1.14 18.93
CA ASP A 39 12.46 -0.28 19.31
C ASP A 39 12.28 -1.19 18.08
N MET A 40 11.89 -0.61 16.94
CA MET A 40 11.80 -1.29 15.65
C MET A 40 12.91 -0.79 14.70
N PRO A 41 13.56 -1.69 13.94
CA PRO A 41 14.50 -1.28 12.90
C PRO A 41 13.87 -0.27 11.93
N TYR A 42 14.61 0.80 11.61
CA TYR A 42 14.09 1.93 10.84
C TYR A 42 13.34 1.52 9.56
N ARG A 43 13.89 0.61 8.76
CA ARG A 43 13.25 0.15 7.51
C ARG A 43 12.04 -0.75 7.74
N SER A 44 12.00 -1.51 8.83
CA SER A 44 10.78 -2.23 9.22
C SER A 44 9.66 -1.26 9.59
N ARG A 45 10.01 -0.14 10.24
CA ARG A 45 9.08 0.96 10.56
C ARG A 45 8.56 1.62 9.28
N LEU A 46 9.44 1.92 8.31
CA LEU A 46 9.04 2.42 6.98
C LEU A 46 8.14 1.44 6.23
N LEU A 47 8.40 0.14 6.33
CA LEU A 47 7.55 -0.89 5.73
C LEU A 47 6.14 -0.90 6.34
N MET A 48 6.01 -0.66 7.65
CA MET A 48 4.69 -0.48 8.28
C MET A 48 3.99 0.77 7.77
N LEU A 49 4.72 1.89 7.62
CA LEU A 49 4.16 3.12 7.05
C LEU A 49 3.69 2.91 5.60
N PHE A 50 4.47 2.19 4.78
CA PHE A 50 4.11 1.82 3.42
C PHE A 50 2.77 1.08 3.38
N TYR A 51 2.67 -0.03 4.12
CA TYR A 51 1.48 -0.87 4.11
C TYR A 51 0.28 -0.15 4.73
N SER A 52 0.52 0.73 5.69
CA SER A 52 -0.50 1.64 6.18
C SER A 52 -1.06 2.47 5.02
N VAL A 53 -0.23 3.29 4.36
CA VAL A 53 -0.66 4.18 3.27
C VAL A 53 -1.34 3.40 2.14
N GLU A 54 -0.78 2.26 1.74
CA GLU A 54 -1.39 1.37 0.73
C GLU A 54 -2.82 0.97 1.12
N CYS A 55 -3.01 0.47 2.33
CA CYS A 55 -4.32 0.02 2.80
C CYS A 55 -5.29 1.20 2.93
N GLY A 56 -4.79 2.35 3.37
CA GLY A 56 -5.58 3.58 3.48
C GLY A 56 -6.07 4.07 2.12
N LEU A 57 -5.19 4.10 1.12
CA LEU A 57 -5.53 4.46 -0.26
C LEU A 57 -6.53 3.46 -0.87
N LYS A 58 -6.31 2.15 -0.73
CA LYS A 58 -7.25 1.12 -1.21
C LYS A 58 -8.65 1.29 -0.62
N SER A 59 -8.73 1.48 0.69
CA SER A 59 -10.01 1.73 1.36
C SER A 59 -10.66 3.03 0.89
N PHE A 60 -9.88 4.10 0.69
CA PHE A 60 -10.40 5.38 0.22
C PHE A 60 -10.89 5.31 -1.23
N ILE A 61 -10.18 4.62 -2.13
CA ILE A 61 -10.61 4.38 -3.50
C ILE A 61 -11.92 3.60 -3.50
N LEU A 62 -12.00 2.50 -2.74
CA LEU A 62 -13.24 1.72 -2.56
C LEU A 62 -14.41 2.59 -2.11
N LYS A 63 -14.19 3.50 -1.15
CA LYS A 63 -15.18 4.49 -0.70
C LYS A 63 -15.63 5.39 -1.86
N LYS A 64 -14.69 5.95 -2.64
CA LYS A 64 -15.00 6.82 -3.79
C LYS A 64 -15.82 6.12 -4.87
N ILE A 65 -15.52 4.87 -5.19
CA ILE A 65 -16.21 4.11 -6.25
C ILE A 65 -17.48 3.38 -5.76
N GLY A 66 -17.86 3.54 -4.48
CA GLY A 66 -19.04 2.90 -3.90
C GLY A 66 -18.95 1.37 -3.84
N LYS A 67 -17.75 0.82 -3.60
CA LYS A 67 -17.47 -0.63 -3.52
C LYS A 67 -16.91 -1.02 -2.16
N ASN A 68 -16.90 -2.33 -1.87
CA ASN A 68 -16.55 -2.80 -0.54
C ASN A 68 -15.40 -3.81 -0.50
N THR A 69 -15.06 -4.49 -1.59
CA THR A 69 -14.10 -5.60 -1.51
C THR A 69 -12.93 -5.46 -2.49
N TYR A 70 -11.82 -6.13 -2.21
CA TYR A 70 -10.65 -6.10 -3.09
C TYR A 70 -10.93 -6.70 -4.47
N LYS A 71 -11.83 -7.70 -4.56
CA LYS A 71 -12.36 -8.19 -5.84
C LYS A 71 -13.10 -7.08 -6.59
N ASP A 72 -13.92 -6.27 -5.91
CA ASP A 72 -14.59 -5.14 -6.55
C ASP A 72 -13.59 -4.12 -7.08
N LEU A 73 -12.51 -3.85 -6.32
CA LEU A 73 -11.45 -2.94 -6.74
C LEU A 73 -10.78 -3.43 -8.03
N LYS A 74 -10.43 -4.73 -8.08
CA LYS A 74 -9.86 -5.33 -9.30
C LYS A 74 -10.82 -5.24 -10.48
N SER A 75 -12.08 -5.62 -10.29
CA SER A 75 -13.08 -5.57 -11.34
C SER A 75 -13.35 -4.14 -11.83
N TYR A 76 -13.27 -3.14 -10.95
CA TYR A 76 -13.35 -1.73 -11.34
C TYR A 76 -12.21 -1.36 -12.29
N TYR A 77 -10.96 -1.69 -11.95
CA TYR A 77 -9.80 -1.40 -12.80
C TYR A 77 -9.87 -2.13 -14.15
N GLU A 78 -10.26 -3.41 -14.15
CA GLU A 78 -10.48 -4.19 -15.37
C GLU A 78 -11.50 -3.53 -16.30
N LYS A 79 -12.64 -3.08 -15.74
CA LYS A 79 -13.71 -2.42 -16.52
C LYS A 79 -13.28 -1.11 -17.18
N ILE A 80 -12.37 -0.37 -16.56
CA ILE A 80 -11.82 0.87 -17.11
C ILE A 80 -10.55 0.63 -17.94
N GLY A 81 -10.22 -0.63 -18.27
CA GLY A 81 -9.08 -1.00 -19.10
C GLY A 81 -7.72 -0.75 -18.45
N LYS A 82 -7.65 -0.72 -17.12
CA LYS A 82 -6.41 -0.46 -16.37
C LYS A 82 -6.04 -1.66 -15.50
N LYS A 83 -4.75 -1.84 -15.22
CA LYS A 83 -4.30 -2.79 -14.20
C LYS A 83 -4.54 -2.19 -12.81
N ALA A 84 -5.03 -3.00 -11.88
CA ALA A 84 -5.09 -2.59 -10.49
C ALA A 84 -3.67 -2.26 -9.98
N PRO A 85 -3.47 -1.15 -9.25
CA PRO A 85 -2.14 -0.66 -8.89
C PRO A 85 -1.38 -1.58 -7.94
N GLU A 86 -2.03 -2.56 -7.31
CA GLU A 86 -1.43 -3.51 -6.35
C GLU A 86 -0.68 -2.80 -5.21
N HIS A 87 0.61 -2.52 -5.39
CA HIS A 87 1.52 -1.82 -4.45
C HIS A 87 1.91 -0.40 -4.93
N ASP A 88 1.49 0.03 -6.12
CA ASP A 88 1.87 1.30 -6.71
C ASP A 88 1.15 2.49 -6.04
N LEU A 89 1.80 3.03 -5.01
CA LEU A 89 1.33 4.22 -4.29
C LEU A 89 1.21 5.45 -5.20
N LYS A 90 2.05 5.58 -6.23
CA LYS A 90 1.99 6.71 -7.16
C LYS A 90 0.74 6.63 -8.03
N ALA A 91 0.42 5.43 -8.53
CA ALA A 91 -0.81 5.21 -9.27
C ALA A 91 -2.07 5.43 -8.39
N MET A 92 -2.04 4.98 -7.13
CA MET A 92 -3.16 5.18 -6.21
C MET A 92 -3.35 6.64 -5.79
N THR A 93 -2.28 7.38 -5.51
CA THR A 93 -2.38 8.82 -5.20
C THR A 93 -2.91 9.62 -6.39
N LYS A 94 -2.56 9.23 -7.62
CA LYS A 94 -3.14 9.79 -8.84
C LYS A 94 -4.63 9.48 -8.99
N GLU A 95 -5.06 8.25 -8.74
CA GLU A 95 -6.49 7.88 -8.76
C GLU A 95 -7.28 8.68 -7.71
N VAL A 96 -6.67 8.97 -6.57
CA VAL A 96 -7.27 9.76 -5.50
C VAL A 96 -7.25 11.27 -5.80
N GLY A 97 -6.37 11.74 -6.68
CA GLY A 97 -6.21 13.15 -7.07
C GLY A 97 -5.36 13.97 -6.09
N ILE A 98 -4.35 13.34 -5.48
CA ILE A 98 -3.47 13.97 -4.47
C ILE A 98 -1.98 13.87 -4.82
N GLU A 99 -1.65 13.39 -6.01
CA GLU A 99 -0.27 13.16 -6.47
C GLU A 99 0.56 14.44 -6.53
N ASN A 100 -0.07 15.58 -6.84
CA ASN A 100 0.62 16.87 -6.89
C ASN A 100 0.83 17.47 -5.49
N SER A 101 -0.06 17.15 -4.55
CA SER A 101 0.05 17.58 -3.15
C SER A 101 1.10 16.76 -2.38
N PHE A 102 1.25 15.48 -2.74
CA PHE A 102 2.16 14.54 -2.10
C PHE A 102 2.97 13.77 -3.15
N PRO A 103 3.96 14.43 -3.79
CA PRO A 103 4.72 13.83 -4.88
C PRO A 103 5.67 12.76 -4.36
N LEU A 104 5.42 11.50 -4.75
CA LEU A 104 6.32 10.37 -4.49
C LEU A 104 7.34 10.23 -5.62
N LYS A 105 8.64 10.16 -5.27
CA LYS A 105 9.75 10.15 -6.24
C LYS A 105 10.45 8.79 -6.30
N GLN A 106 11.48 8.66 -7.11
CA GLN A 106 12.32 7.46 -7.09
C GLN A 106 13.45 7.61 -6.06
N ILE A 107 13.95 6.50 -5.54
CA ILE A 107 15.11 6.44 -4.64
C ILE A 107 16.26 5.73 -5.36
N GLN A 108 17.45 6.31 -5.36
CA GLN A 108 18.64 5.77 -5.99
C GLN A 108 19.28 4.68 -5.12
N LEU A 109 19.72 3.60 -5.77
CA LEU A 109 20.38 2.47 -5.11
C LEU A 109 21.90 2.58 -5.20
N LYS A 110 22.62 2.14 -4.15
CA LYS A 110 24.10 2.11 -4.14
C LYS A 110 24.70 1.24 -5.25
N GLY A 111 23.99 0.19 -5.65
CA GLY A 111 24.42 -0.72 -6.72
C GLY A 111 24.14 -0.21 -8.14
N GLY A 112 23.70 1.04 -8.27
CA GLY A 112 23.19 1.59 -9.52
C GLY A 112 21.70 1.28 -9.74
N GLY A 113 21.04 2.16 -10.50
CA GLY A 113 19.59 2.12 -10.72
C GLY A 113 18.78 2.79 -9.63
N SER A 114 17.45 2.76 -9.78
CA SER A 114 16.52 3.42 -8.87
C SER A 114 15.26 2.60 -8.62
N VAL A 115 14.59 2.88 -7.51
CA VAL A 115 13.34 2.24 -7.08
C VAL A 115 12.20 3.24 -7.20
N LEU A 116 11.18 2.88 -7.99
CA LEU A 116 9.93 3.64 -8.09
C LEU A 116 9.05 3.43 -6.85
N PRO A 117 8.11 4.35 -6.54
CA PRO A 117 7.24 4.26 -5.36
C PRO A 117 6.50 2.92 -5.19
N GLY A 118 6.11 2.27 -6.30
CA GLY A 118 5.46 0.95 -6.25
C GLY A 118 6.36 -0.22 -5.82
N LYS A 119 7.65 0.05 -5.56
CA LYS A 119 8.67 -0.93 -5.15
C LYS A 119 9.34 -0.57 -3.83
N TYR A 120 8.87 0.45 -3.12
CA TYR A 120 9.38 0.80 -1.79
C TYR A 120 9.23 -0.33 -0.77
N ASN A 121 8.15 -1.11 -0.86
CA ASN A 121 7.99 -2.30 -0.02
C ASN A 121 9.16 -3.28 -0.17
N GLU A 122 9.64 -3.53 -1.39
CA GLU A 122 10.77 -4.41 -1.64
C GLU A 122 12.08 -3.80 -1.15
N LEU A 123 12.28 -2.50 -1.39
CA LEU A 123 13.44 -1.74 -0.87
C LEU A 123 13.57 -1.89 0.65
N TRP A 124 12.49 -1.66 1.39
CA TRP A 124 12.50 -1.69 2.85
C TRP A 124 12.43 -3.11 3.42
N ARG A 125 11.71 -4.04 2.78
CA ARG A 125 11.65 -5.45 3.19
C ARG A 125 13.00 -6.13 3.10
N TYR A 126 13.75 -5.89 2.03
CA TYR A 126 15.05 -6.52 1.82
C TYR A 126 16.23 -5.69 2.32
N GLY A 127 15.98 -4.45 2.74
CA GLY A 127 17.03 -3.56 3.20
C GLY A 127 18.06 -3.22 2.12
N ALA A 128 17.62 -3.03 0.86
CA ALA A 128 18.53 -2.67 -0.22
C ALA A 128 19.26 -1.34 0.07
N GLY A 129 20.55 -1.27 -0.23
CA GLY A 129 21.37 -0.08 0.02
C GLY A 129 20.96 1.09 -0.87
N ILE A 130 20.76 2.27 -0.28
CA ILE A 130 20.40 3.51 -0.98
C ILE A 130 21.58 4.48 -1.05
N GLU A 131 21.66 5.27 -2.11
CA GLU A 131 22.75 6.21 -2.34
C GLU A 131 22.66 7.42 -1.39
N ASP A 132 21.48 8.06 -1.34
CA ASP A 132 21.20 9.23 -0.50
C ASP A 132 20.13 8.91 0.54
N ILE A 133 20.49 8.96 1.82
CA ILE A 133 19.54 8.75 2.93
C ILE A 133 18.48 9.85 3.00
N GLU A 134 18.77 11.05 2.49
CA GLU A 134 17.81 12.15 2.47
C GLU A 134 16.69 11.90 1.45
N GLU A 135 16.90 11.08 0.40
CA GLU A 135 15.81 10.59 -0.46
C GLU A 135 14.83 9.76 0.35
N GLU A 136 15.31 8.78 1.12
CA GLU A 136 14.46 7.90 1.92
C GLU A 136 13.70 8.68 3.01
N LYS A 137 14.35 9.64 3.68
CA LYS A 137 13.68 10.52 4.67
C LYS A 137 12.63 11.43 4.04
N ARG A 138 12.88 11.97 2.84
CA ARG A 138 11.88 12.78 2.10
C ARG A 138 10.65 11.94 1.80
N GLU A 139 10.83 10.71 1.34
CA GLU A 139 9.72 9.83 0.99
C GLU A 139 8.99 9.32 2.23
N GLU A 140 9.68 9.05 3.36
CA GLU A 140 9.05 8.83 4.66
C GLU A 140 8.12 10.00 5.02
N LYS A 141 8.61 11.24 4.95
CA LYS A 141 7.82 12.43 5.26
C LYS A 141 6.59 12.54 4.36
N THR A 142 6.73 12.30 3.06
CA THR A 142 5.59 12.31 2.12
C THR A 142 4.57 11.24 2.48
N LEU A 143 4.99 10.03 2.83
CA LEU A 143 4.09 8.95 3.26
C LEU A 143 3.36 9.29 4.57
N VAL A 144 4.04 9.92 5.54
CA VAL A 144 3.40 10.44 6.76
C VAL A 144 2.30 11.44 6.42
N GLN A 145 2.59 12.40 5.53
CA GLN A 145 1.60 13.40 5.11
C GLN A 145 0.38 12.77 4.41
N ILE A 146 0.59 11.74 3.58
CA ILE A 146 -0.50 10.98 2.96
C ILE A 146 -1.33 10.26 4.04
N ALA A 147 -0.69 9.59 4.99
CA ALA A 147 -1.37 8.91 6.09
C ALA A 147 -2.22 9.88 6.93
N GLU A 148 -1.68 11.05 7.28
CA GLU A 148 -2.41 12.09 8.01
C GLU A 148 -3.58 12.67 7.18
N TRP A 149 -3.39 12.84 5.88
CA TRP A 149 -4.46 13.29 4.98
C TRP A 149 -5.61 12.27 4.91
N LEU A 150 -5.27 10.97 4.88
CA LEU A 150 -6.23 9.86 4.90
C LEU A 150 -6.97 9.78 6.24
N LEU A 151 -6.28 9.90 7.37
CA LEU A 151 -6.90 9.86 8.71
C LEU A 151 -8.06 10.85 8.85
N LYS A 152 -7.95 12.03 8.23
CA LYS A 152 -8.98 13.08 8.27
C LYS A 152 -10.21 12.78 7.40
N ARG A 153 -10.18 11.73 6.57
CA ARG A 153 -11.17 11.49 5.49
C ARG A 153 -11.77 10.08 5.48
N MET A 154 -11.24 9.16 6.28
CA MET A 154 -11.69 7.78 6.31
C MET A 154 -12.93 7.59 7.18
#